data_AF-A0A2V6RET8-F1
#
_entry.id   AF-A0A2V6RET8-F1
#
_cell.length_a   1.000
_cell.length_b   1.000
_cell.length_c   1.000
_cell.angle_alpha   90.00
_cell.angle_beta   90.00
_cell.angle_gamma   90.00
#
_symmetry.space_group_name_H-M   'P 1'
#
loop_
_entity.id
_entity.type
_entity.pdbx_description
1 polymer ?
#
loop_
_entity_poly.entity_id
_entity_poly.type
_entity_poly.pdbx_seq_one_letter_code
_entity_poly.pdbx_strand_id
1 'polypeptide(L)'
;MLAAAAGLLLVPLAVAQNQSGTPVSGGWVPRVAHKPDPSKIVVPKGYKVDVFVAGLDTPSAATVDGEGNVWVAISGNLFGPFEWEYAGQRVKNPVGGPHVEVFDKNGKHLKDIGVGMFHFVMNEIGYCAENNKVYIPEYSQNIWEIDGLNGRLKKIITDLPIGDHQIGGITCKDGWLYWGQGFPSNAGFADPDNHGWTDQVDPFWEKHGDPNLPKTARDPVCRDVVHTGLNVRSSDGRLTGALLPVGVPAKPGMVIKAQVPCGGSIMRVRIGDNEKNSDGLYHHEQMEVYAMGFRNQSGVRFGPKGSRFENALAVSDNGVNDLGHRRIANGAEKLWIVTEKGQDGGFPDKEGMGFVTNKRYSLRAYNGAKVDRPYPQLYIGDKPWVPQLPPYRFPPHVEGVRGVPLIIANPNPNGYLNPVLEWDTNNPFDGIAWGDQRFGVKDTLFGAIFGVIDNGPDSLVPTWPAVIRVEFLEPAGVKWSYFMRNVDPGPGAYQKPENRGGMERTNDVVFTNDGKTMLVVDYGELYIDYSMPSPFFTTPKSGVIWKVTYTGQ
;
A
#
# COMPACT_ATOMS: atom_id res chain seq x y z
N MET A 1 58.93 -29.41 5.15
CA MET A 1 59.08 -28.01 4.72
C MET A 1 58.24 -27.80 3.47
N LEU A 2 57.71 -26.58 3.32
CA LEU A 2 56.84 -26.07 2.24
C LEU A 2 55.33 -26.33 2.38
N ALA A 3 54.73 -25.38 3.10
CA ALA A 3 53.33 -25.01 3.01
C ALA A 3 53.04 -24.39 1.63
N ALA A 4 51.87 -24.70 1.06
CA ALA A 4 51.26 -23.94 -0.01
C ALA A 4 49.86 -23.51 0.47
N ALA A 5 49.77 -22.23 0.85
CA ALA A 5 48.53 -21.57 1.21
C ALA A 5 47.75 -21.24 -0.06
N ALA A 6 46.61 -21.90 -0.28
CA ALA A 6 45.62 -21.45 -1.24
C ALA A 6 44.67 -20.48 -0.52
N GLY A 7 44.88 -19.19 -0.75
CA GLY A 7 43.99 -18.14 -0.26
C GLY A 7 42.63 -18.24 -0.95
N LEU A 8 41.63 -18.78 -0.26
CA LEU A 8 40.24 -18.53 -0.58
C LEU A 8 39.94 -17.07 -0.23
N LEU A 9 39.72 -16.26 -1.27
CA LEU A 9 39.04 -14.97 -1.15
C LEU A 9 37.62 -15.22 -0.63
N LEU A 10 37.45 -15.16 0.69
CA LEU A 10 36.18 -14.95 1.34
C LEU A 10 35.71 -13.55 0.97
N VAL A 11 34.88 -13.45 -0.07
CA VAL A 11 34.01 -12.28 -0.23
C VAL A 11 32.98 -12.39 0.90
N PRO A 12 32.90 -11.44 1.85
CA PRO A 12 31.84 -11.45 2.82
C PRO A 12 30.54 -11.20 2.06
N LEU A 13 29.61 -12.15 2.14
CA LEU A 13 28.19 -11.89 1.93
C LEU A 13 27.81 -10.83 2.97
N ALA A 14 27.80 -9.56 2.53
CA ALA A 14 27.22 -8.47 3.30
C ALA A 14 25.74 -8.81 3.48
N VAL A 15 25.44 -9.24 4.69
CA VAL A 15 24.11 -9.55 5.20
C VAL A 15 23.25 -8.31 5.02
N ALA A 16 22.03 -8.51 4.52
CA ALA A 16 20.96 -7.51 4.53
C ALA A 16 20.75 -7.02 5.97
N GLN A 17 21.43 -5.93 6.34
CA GLN A 17 21.23 -5.20 7.59
C GLN A 17 20.76 -3.80 7.21
N ASN A 18 19.63 -3.40 7.80
CA ASN A 18 19.03 -2.07 7.78
C ASN A 18 18.78 -1.46 6.39
N GLN A 19 17.68 -1.87 5.75
CA GLN A 19 17.09 -1.11 4.63
C GLN A 19 16.32 0.14 5.08
N SER A 20 16.24 0.41 6.39
CA SER A 20 15.99 1.76 6.89
C SER A 20 17.22 2.61 6.56
N GLY A 21 17.14 3.39 5.48
CA GLY A 21 18.26 4.16 4.93
C GLY A 21 19.15 4.77 6.01
N THR A 22 20.46 4.55 5.91
CA THR A 22 21.42 5.18 6.81
C THR A 22 21.43 6.70 6.54
N PRO A 23 21.69 7.54 7.55
CA PRO A 23 21.84 8.99 7.35
C PRO A 23 23.08 9.39 6.54
N VAL A 24 23.92 8.42 6.16
CA VAL A 24 25.12 8.62 5.36
C VAL A 24 24.83 8.14 3.95
N SER A 25 24.33 9.06 3.12
CA SER A 25 24.09 8.79 1.71
C SER A 25 25.41 8.51 1.00
N GLY A 26 25.50 7.40 0.27
CA GLY A 26 26.51 7.31 -0.78
C GLY A 26 26.25 8.40 -1.83
N GLY A 27 27.28 9.16 -2.21
CA GLY A 27 27.47 9.97 -3.44
C GLY A 27 26.30 10.37 -4.36
N TRP A 28 25.11 10.70 -3.84
CA TRP A 28 23.96 11.07 -4.67
C TRP A 28 24.25 12.32 -5.49
N VAL A 29 23.99 12.25 -6.79
CA VAL A 29 23.98 13.43 -7.67
C VAL A 29 22.57 14.04 -7.62
N PRO A 30 22.41 15.32 -7.24
CA PRO A 30 21.12 15.99 -7.26
C PRO A 30 20.45 15.84 -8.63
N ARG A 31 19.19 15.42 -8.62
CA ARG A 31 18.38 15.25 -9.82
C ARG A 31 17.47 16.45 -10.00
N VAL A 32 17.16 16.75 -11.26
CA VAL A 32 16.28 17.87 -11.64
C VAL A 32 15.07 17.28 -12.35
N ALA A 33 13.89 17.67 -11.91
CA ALA A 33 12.64 17.26 -12.53
C ALA A 33 12.63 17.57 -14.03
N HIS A 34 12.22 16.60 -14.84
CA HIS A 34 11.95 16.83 -16.25
C HIS A 34 10.72 17.71 -16.40
N LYS A 35 10.73 18.60 -17.41
CA LYS A 35 9.53 19.39 -17.75
C LYS A 35 8.44 18.42 -18.23
N PRO A 36 7.22 18.44 -17.64
CA PRO A 36 6.13 17.58 -18.08
C PRO A 36 5.72 17.88 -19.53
N ASP A 37 5.49 16.82 -20.31
CA ASP A 37 5.11 16.86 -21.71
C ASP A 37 3.99 15.81 -21.98
N PRO A 38 2.72 16.26 -22.09
CA PRO A 38 1.59 15.38 -22.38
C PRO A 38 1.72 14.57 -23.67
N SER A 39 2.54 14.99 -24.64
CA SER A 39 2.75 14.24 -25.88
C SER A 39 3.48 12.92 -25.67
N LYS A 40 4.07 12.71 -24.49
CA LYS A 40 4.77 11.48 -24.11
C LYS A 40 3.85 10.45 -23.46
N ILE A 41 2.57 10.76 -23.36
CA ILE A 41 1.55 9.92 -22.73
C ILE A 41 0.54 9.50 -23.80
N VAL A 42 0.26 8.20 -23.82
CA VAL A 42 -0.71 7.56 -24.72
C VAL A 42 -1.99 7.30 -23.94
N VAL A 43 -3.11 7.77 -24.51
CA VAL A 43 -4.48 7.47 -24.08
C VAL A 43 -5.29 6.95 -25.26
N PRO A 44 -6.41 6.23 -25.04
CA PRO A 44 -7.32 5.82 -26.09
C PRO A 44 -7.80 6.99 -26.95
N LYS A 45 -8.16 6.68 -28.20
CA LYS A 45 -8.89 7.62 -29.06
C LYS A 45 -10.15 8.12 -28.33
N GLY A 46 -10.46 9.40 -28.49
CA GLY A 46 -11.56 10.06 -27.79
C GLY A 46 -11.16 10.71 -26.46
N TYR A 47 -9.87 10.64 -26.08
CA TYR A 47 -9.34 11.29 -24.88
C TYR A 47 -8.14 12.17 -25.22
N LYS A 48 -7.91 13.18 -24.37
CA LYS A 48 -6.75 14.07 -24.44
C LYS A 48 -6.11 14.21 -23.07
N VAL A 49 -4.78 14.17 -23.01
CA VAL A 49 -3.98 14.45 -21.82
C VAL A 49 -3.47 15.89 -21.87
N ASP A 50 -3.52 16.58 -20.74
CA ASP A 50 -2.89 17.88 -20.49
C ASP A 50 -2.29 17.89 -19.06
N VAL A 51 -1.50 18.91 -18.75
CA VAL A 51 -1.03 19.17 -17.37
C VAL A 51 -2.09 19.98 -16.63
N PHE A 52 -2.53 19.53 -15.46
CA PHE A 52 -3.36 20.33 -14.57
C PHE A 52 -2.50 21.26 -13.71
N VAL A 53 -1.57 20.66 -12.96
CA VAL A 53 -0.58 21.33 -12.12
C VAL A 53 0.71 20.53 -12.20
N ALA A 54 1.86 21.20 -12.16
CA ALA A 54 3.18 20.58 -12.16
C ALA A 54 4.08 21.28 -11.15
N GLY A 55 5.18 20.61 -10.78
CA GLY A 55 6.14 21.16 -9.81
C GLY A 55 5.72 20.90 -8.37
N LEU A 56 4.98 19.83 -8.11
CA LEU A 56 4.60 19.41 -6.77
C LEU A 56 5.70 18.55 -6.15
N ASP A 57 5.83 18.59 -4.84
CA ASP A 57 6.64 17.62 -4.10
C ASP A 57 5.74 16.45 -3.69
N THR A 58 6.06 15.23 -4.13
CA THR A 58 5.44 13.98 -3.61
C THR A 58 3.91 13.99 -3.41
N PRO A 59 3.10 14.41 -4.41
CA PRO A 59 1.65 14.33 -4.28
C PRO A 59 1.21 12.87 -4.20
N SER A 60 0.53 12.48 -3.13
CA SER A 60 0.12 11.10 -2.88
C SER A 60 -1.32 10.83 -3.30
N ALA A 61 -2.24 11.72 -2.99
CA ALA A 61 -3.65 11.55 -3.34
C ALA A 61 -4.33 12.87 -3.63
N ALA A 62 -5.51 12.82 -4.27
CA ALA A 62 -6.30 14.01 -4.50
C ALA A 62 -7.80 13.76 -4.35
N THR A 63 -8.52 14.78 -3.91
CA THR A 63 -9.98 14.80 -3.92
C THR A 63 -10.51 16.10 -4.51
N VAL A 64 -11.73 16.05 -5.04
CA VAL A 64 -12.45 17.23 -5.52
C VAL A 64 -13.58 17.54 -4.56
N ASP A 65 -13.63 18.78 -4.05
CA ASP A 65 -14.69 19.20 -3.13
C ASP A 65 -15.98 19.60 -3.88
N GLY A 66 -17.05 19.93 -3.15
CA GLY A 66 -18.34 20.30 -3.74
C GLY A 66 -18.31 21.55 -4.64
N GLU A 67 -17.32 22.43 -4.47
CA GLU A 67 -17.13 23.64 -5.28
C GLU A 67 -16.27 23.38 -6.53
N GLY A 68 -15.65 22.20 -6.61
CA GLY A 68 -14.77 21.80 -7.71
C GLY A 68 -13.31 22.19 -7.48
N ASN A 69 -12.91 22.55 -6.26
CA ASN A 69 -11.51 22.73 -5.92
C ASN A 69 -10.83 21.35 -5.79
N VAL A 70 -9.58 21.26 -6.23
CA VAL A 70 -8.77 20.06 -6.17
C VAL A 70 -7.85 20.16 -4.97
N TRP A 71 -8.02 19.27 -4.00
CA TRP A 71 -7.22 19.17 -2.80
C TRP A 71 -6.21 18.03 -2.99
N VAL A 72 -4.92 18.34 -2.90
CA VAL A 72 -3.83 17.40 -3.14
C VAL A 72 -3.06 17.18 -1.84
N ALA A 73 -3.04 15.93 -1.37
CA ALA A 73 -2.19 15.54 -0.26
C ALA A 73 -0.72 15.49 -0.72
N ILE A 74 0.14 16.23 -0.04
CA ILE A 74 1.59 16.20 -0.20
C ILE A 74 2.15 15.29 0.88
N SER A 75 2.79 14.20 0.47
CA SER A 75 3.28 13.16 1.39
C SER A 75 4.42 13.64 2.28
N GLY A 76 5.22 14.58 1.78
CA GLY A 76 6.53 14.90 2.33
C GLY A 76 7.60 13.91 1.89
N ASN A 77 8.77 13.93 2.54
CA ASN A 77 9.88 13.04 2.18
C ASN A 77 9.76 11.69 2.91
N LEU A 78 9.02 10.74 2.33
CA LEU A 78 8.93 9.37 2.85
C LEU A 78 10.20 8.56 2.55
N PHE A 79 10.71 8.67 1.33
CA PHE A 79 11.75 7.80 0.79
C PHE A 79 13.06 8.56 0.62
N GLY A 80 13.93 8.46 1.62
CA GLY A 80 15.39 8.56 1.53
C GLY A 80 16.04 9.75 0.80
N PRO A 81 17.33 9.93 1.05
CA PRO A 81 17.76 10.43 2.35
C PRO A 81 17.17 11.84 2.63
N PHE A 82 16.95 12.16 3.91
CA PHE A 82 16.53 13.51 4.33
C PHE A 82 17.62 14.55 4.10
N GLU A 83 18.88 14.11 4.11
CA GLU A 83 20.06 14.90 3.80
C GLU A 83 21.10 13.99 3.13
N TRP A 84 21.87 14.51 2.17
CA TRP A 84 22.92 13.75 1.50
C TRP A 84 24.22 14.55 1.34
N GLU A 85 25.33 13.85 1.09
CA GLU A 85 26.59 14.48 0.72
C GLU A 85 26.73 14.57 -0.80
N TYR A 86 26.98 15.78 -1.30
CA TYR A 86 27.30 16.04 -2.69
C TYR A 86 28.42 17.07 -2.79
N ALA A 87 29.45 16.77 -3.61
CA ALA A 87 30.62 17.63 -3.79
C ALA A 87 31.28 18.08 -2.47
N GLY A 88 31.31 17.21 -1.46
CA GLY A 88 31.89 17.50 -0.13
C GLY A 88 31.02 18.39 0.76
N GLN A 89 29.76 18.62 0.41
CA GLN A 89 28.80 19.40 1.20
C GLN A 89 27.59 18.56 1.58
N ARG A 90 27.09 18.76 2.81
CA ARG A 90 25.82 18.19 3.28
C ARG A 90 24.67 19.04 2.75
N VAL A 91 23.82 18.42 1.94
CA VAL A 91 22.66 19.02 1.28
C VAL A 91 21.40 18.47 1.92
N LYS A 92 20.51 19.33 2.38
CA LYS A 92 19.18 18.93 2.84
C LYS A 92 18.26 18.69 1.65
N ASN A 93 17.48 17.62 1.67
CA ASN A 93 16.45 17.39 0.66
C ASN A 93 15.44 18.55 0.68
N PRO A 94 15.25 19.31 -0.42
CA PRO A 94 14.34 20.44 -0.42
C PRO A 94 12.87 20.04 -0.58
N VAL A 95 12.54 18.74 -0.68
CA VAL A 95 11.17 18.23 -0.58
C VAL A 95 10.51 18.79 0.69
N GLY A 96 9.36 19.44 0.50
CA GLY A 96 8.57 20.01 1.59
C GLY A 96 8.10 18.97 2.60
N GLY A 97 7.65 19.44 3.77
CA GLY A 97 6.98 18.59 4.75
C GLY A 97 5.55 18.20 4.31
N PRO A 98 4.91 17.25 5.00
CA PRO A 98 3.53 16.86 4.74
C PRO A 98 2.56 18.03 4.91
N HIS A 99 1.66 18.22 3.95
CA HIS A 99 0.60 19.24 3.96
C HIS A 99 -0.43 18.96 2.85
N VAL A 100 -1.45 19.82 2.72
CA VAL A 100 -2.37 19.81 1.58
C VAL A 100 -2.20 21.07 0.75
N GLU A 101 -2.05 20.94 -0.55
CA GLU A 101 -2.14 22.05 -1.51
C GLU A 101 -3.53 22.03 -2.16
N VAL A 102 -4.20 23.18 -2.23
CA VAL A 102 -5.54 23.30 -2.84
C VAL A 102 -5.50 24.19 -4.06
N PHE A 103 -6.13 23.74 -5.13
CA PHE A 103 -6.20 24.42 -6.42
C PHE A 103 -7.66 24.65 -6.82
N ASP A 104 -7.92 25.73 -7.55
CA ASP A 104 -9.22 25.87 -8.21
C ASP A 104 -9.36 24.89 -9.39
N LYS A 105 -10.56 24.83 -9.99
CA LYS A 105 -10.87 23.98 -11.15
C LYS A 105 -9.98 24.20 -12.39
N ASN A 106 -9.17 25.26 -12.42
CA ASN A 106 -8.26 25.60 -13.52
C ASN A 106 -6.79 25.35 -13.16
N GLY A 107 -6.49 24.82 -11.97
CA GLY A 107 -5.13 24.56 -11.50
C GLY A 107 -4.45 25.78 -10.88
N LYS A 108 -5.18 26.86 -10.58
CA LYS A 108 -4.62 27.99 -9.84
C LYS A 108 -4.53 27.63 -8.37
N HIS A 109 -3.33 27.72 -7.80
CA HIS A 109 -3.12 27.53 -6.36
C HIS A 109 -3.94 28.52 -5.54
N LEU A 110 -4.62 28.01 -4.53
CA LEU A 110 -5.48 28.77 -3.63
C LEU A 110 -4.87 28.85 -2.23
N LYS A 111 -4.39 27.73 -1.69
CA LYS A 111 -4.00 27.64 -0.27
C LYS A 111 -3.19 26.39 0.04
N ASP A 112 -2.29 26.53 1.01
CA ASP A 112 -1.67 25.40 1.73
C ASP A 112 -2.34 25.21 3.10
N ILE A 113 -2.61 23.96 3.46
CA ILE A 113 -3.32 23.61 4.70
C ILE A 113 -2.46 22.62 5.50
N GLY A 114 -2.29 22.90 6.79
CA GLY A 114 -1.59 22.01 7.72
C GLY A 114 -0.06 22.01 7.62
N VAL A 115 0.55 23.02 6.97
CA VAL A 115 2.01 23.16 6.92
C VAL A 115 2.60 23.18 8.33
N GLY A 116 3.45 22.18 8.62
CA GLY A 116 4.08 22.01 9.94
C GLY A 116 3.15 21.49 11.04
N MET A 117 1.91 21.12 10.71
CA MET A 117 0.95 20.51 11.64
C MET A 117 0.95 18.98 11.57
N PHE A 118 1.18 18.43 10.37
CA PHE A 118 1.38 17.00 10.20
C PHE A 118 2.83 16.65 10.58
N HIS A 119 2.97 15.61 11.40
CA HIS A 119 4.23 15.14 11.94
C HIS A 119 4.79 13.94 11.16
N PHE A 120 3.97 13.31 10.32
CA PHE A 120 4.39 12.21 9.47
C PHE A 120 3.72 12.27 8.09
N VAL A 121 3.98 11.28 7.24
CA VAL A 121 3.61 11.32 5.83
C VAL A 121 2.11 11.22 5.60
N MET A 122 1.67 11.85 4.51
CA MET A 122 0.27 11.82 4.06
C MET A 122 0.13 10.93 2.83
N ASN A 123 -0.87 10.07 2.83
CA ASN A 123 -1.04 9.06 1.78
C ASN A 123 -2.35 9.16 1.04
N GLU A 124 -3.39 9.65 1.70
CA GLU A 124 -4.74 9.67 1.18
C GLU A 124 -5.43 10.99 1.56
N ILE A 125 -6.45 11.35 0.80
CA ILE A 125 -7.38 12.43 1.10
C ILE A 125 -8.73 12.10 0.48
N GLY A 126 -9.82 12.42 1.15
CA GLY A 126 -11.16 12.15 0.61
C GLY A 126 -12.18 13.19 1.02
N TYR A 127 -13.00 13.60 0.05
CA TYR A 127 -14.13 14.49 0.27
C TYR A 127 -15.41 13.67 0.50
N CYS A 128 -16.18 14.07 1.50
CA CYS A 128 -17.49 13.50 1.79
C CYS A 128 -18.60 14.45 1.38
N ALA A 129 -19.32 14.10 0.31
CA ALA A 129 -20.41 14.92 -0.21
C ALA A 129 -21.61 15.04 0.75
N GLU A 130 -21.82 14.06 1.64
CA GLU A 130 -22.95 14.03 2.57
C GLU A 130 -22.88 15.11 3.65
N ASN A 131 -21.68 15.56 3.99
CA ASN A 131 -21.45 16.56 5.03
C ASN A 131 -20.54 17.71 4.59
N ASN A 132 -20.11 17.72 3.33
CA ASN A 132 -19.24 18.73 2.73
C ASN A 132 -17.86 18.88 3.41
N LYS A 133 -17.35 17.84 4.07
CA LYS A 133 -16.02 17.86 4.72
C LYS A 133 -14.97 17.11 3.92
N VAL A 134 -13.72 17.52 4.11
CA VAL A 134 -12.54 16.78 3.63
C VAL A 134 -11.90 16.06 4.81
N TYR A 135 -11.55 14.80 4.60
CA TYR A 135 -10.87 13.94 5.55
C TYR A 135 -9.46 13.62 5.08
N ILE A 136 -8.52 13.70 6.01
CA ILE A 136 -7.08 13.64 5.72
C ILE A 136 -6.43 12.64 6.68
N PRO A 137 -6.22 11.39 6.25
CA PRO A 137 -5.38 10.44 6.96
C PRO A 137 -3.90 10.88 6.99
N GLU A 138 -3.33 10.93 8.18
CA GLU A 138 -1.90 11.12 8.43
C GLU A 138 -1.31 9.77 8.86
N TYR A 139 -0.88 8.99 7.86
CA TYR A 139 -0.41 7.62 8.04
C TYR A 139 -1.36 6.81 8.94
N SER A 140 -0.87 5.88 9.74
CA SER A 140 -1.64 5.22 10.81
C SER A 140 -1.69 6.00 12.13
N GLN A 141 -1.36 7.29 12.16
CA GLN A 141 -1.33 8.06 13.41
C GLN A 141 -2.68 8.73 13.71
N ASN A 142 -3.22 9.46 12.72
CA ASN A 142 -4.37 10.32 12.91
C ASN A 142 -5.25 10.35 11.66
N ILE A 143 -6.55 10.57 11.84
CA ILE A 143 -7.43 11.07 10.78
C ILE A 143 -7.88 12.48 11.17
N TRP A 144 -7.73 13.41 10.24
CA TRP A 144 -8.12 14.80 10.40
C TRP A 144 -9.37 15.11 9.57
N GLU A 145 -10.16 16.09 9.99
CA GLU A 145 -11.27 16.67 9.22
C GLU A 145 -11.10 18.18 9.05
N ILE A 146 -11.61 18.71 7.94
CA ILE A 146 -11.74 20.14 7.70
C ILE A 146 -13.04 20.44 6.95
N ASP A 147 -13.72 21.51 7.36
CA ASP A 147 -14.98 21.99 6.78
C ASP A 147 -14.72 23.18 5.85
N GLY A 148 -14.58 22.89 4.55
CA GLY A 148 -14.25 23.88 3.52
C GLY A 148 -12.85 24.47 3.62
N LEU A 149 -12.48 25.28 2.60
CA LEU A 149 -11.16 25.91 2.46
C LEU A 149 -10.70 26.73 3.68
N ASN A 150 -11.65 27.35 4.36
CA ASN A 150 -11.39 28.22 5.51
C ASN A 150 -11.73 27.57 6.86
N GLY A 151 -12.06 26.28 6.84
CA GLY A 151 -12.31 25.50 8.04
C GLY A 151 -11.07 25.40 8.92
N ARG A 152 -11.30 25.11 10.19
CA ARG A 152 -10.23 24.71 11.11
C ARG A 152 -9.95 23.23 10.89
N LEU A 153 -8.67 22.90 10.66
CA LEU A 153 -8.20 21.51 10.67
C LEU A 153 -8.35 20.92 12.08
N LYS A 154 -9.06 19.81 12.21
CA LYS A 154 -9.34 19.13 13.48
C LYS A 154 -8.93 17.68 13.40
N LYS A 155 -8.21 17.20 14.40
CA LYS A 155 -7.95 15.78 14.59
C LYS A 155 -9.24 15.12 15.11
N ILE A 156 -9.64 13.99 14.53
CA ILE A 156 -10.91 13.32 14.89
C ILE A 156 -10.76 11.84 15.24
N ILE A 157 -9.68 11.19 14.82
CA ILE A 157 -9.35 9.81 15.19
C ILE A 157 -7.85 9.75 15.47
N THR A 158 -7.48 9.06 16.55
CA THR A 158 -6.09 8.88 17.01
C THR A 158 -5.86 7.45 17.45
N ASP A 159 -4.60 7.13 17.76
CA ASP A 159 -4.21 5.87 18.39
C ASP A 159 -4.69 4.67 17.56
N LEU A 160 -4.49 4.70 16.25
CA LEU A 160 -4.75 3.55 15.39
C LEU A 160 -3.51 2.64 15.38
N PRO A 161 -3.65 1.33 15.10
CA PRO A 161 -2.51 0.43 15.03
C PRO A 161 -1.53 0.86 13.93
N ILE A 162 -0.24 0.95 14.27
CA ILE A 162 0.80 1.45 13.36
C ILE A 162 1.70 0.30 12.91
N GLY A 163 2.09 0.32 11.64
CA GLY A 163 3.12 -0.56 11.13
C GLY A 163 3.53 -0.22 9.70
N ASP A 164 3.96 -1.24 8.97
CA ASP A 164 4.42 -1.19 7.59
C ASP A 164 3.32 -0.68 6.63
N HIS A 165 2.05 -1.08 6.86
CA HIS A 165 0.94 -0.64 6.02
C HIS A 165 0.07 0.39 6.75
N GLN A 166 -0.22 1.45 6.02
CA GLN A 166 -0.81 2.69 6.50
C GLN A 166 -2.34 2.72 6.40
N ILE A 167 -2.96 3.82 6.85
CA ILE A 167 -4.32 4.14 6.43
C ILE A 167 -4.29 4.48 4.94
N GLY A 168 -5.09 3.76 4.15
CA GLY A 168 -5.36 4.10 2.76
C GLY A 168 -6.83 4.46 2.57
N GLY A 169 -7.22 4.61 1.30
CA GLY A 169 -8.56 4.95 0.79
C GLY A 169 -9.60 5.39 1.82
N ILE A 170 -10.04 6.66 1.78
CA ILE A 170 -11.08 7.17 2.66
C ILE A 170 -12.31 7.62 1.87
N THR A 171 -13.51 7.24 2.33
CA THR A 171 -14.77 7.59 1.66
C THR A 171 -15.91 7.66 2.66
N CYS A 172 -17.07 8.16 2.27
CA CYS A 172 -18.25 8.17 3.12
C CYS A 172 -19.49 7.70 2.37
N LYS A 173 -20.42 7.11 3.12
CA LYS A 173 -21.72 6.72 2.61
C LYS A 173 -22.71 6.45 3.74
N ASP A 174 -23.96 6.89 3.55
CA ASP A 174 -25.10 6.64 4.42
C ASP A 174 -24.84 7.07 5.89
N GLY A 175 -24.15 8.21 6.07
CA GLY A 175 -23.79 8.75 7.37
C GLY A 175 -22.62 8.02 8.05
N TRP A 176 -21.84 7.23 7.33
CA TRP A 176 -20.64 6.56 7.83
C TRP A 176 -19.40 7.04 7.08
N LEU A 177 -18.30 7.20 7.82
CA LEU A 177 -16.96 7.36 7.28
C LEU A 177 -16.30 5.98 7.22
N TYR A 178 -15.69 5.64 6.09
CA TYR A 178 -15.00 4.37 5.84
C TYR A 178 -13.55 4.64 5.47
N TRP A 179 -12.62 3.82 5.96
CA TRP A 179 -11.22 3.89 5.56
C TRP A 179 -10.57 2.51 5.50
N GLY A 180 -9.54 2.37 4.66
CA GLY A 180 -8.65 1.21 4.70
C GLY A 180 -7.69 1.32 5.88
N GLN A 181 -7.65 0.31 6.74
CA GLN A 181 -6.67 0.20 7.83
C GLN A 181 -5.71 -0.93 7.49
N GLY A 182 -4.51 -0.59 7.00
CA GLY A 182 -3.49 -1.56 6.63
C GLY A 182 -3.09 -2.49 7.79
N PHE A 183 -2.62 -3.68 7.42
CA PHE A 183 -2.03 -4.63 8.36
C PHE A 183 -0.66 -4.13 8.83
N PRO A 184 -0.37 -4.06 10.14
CA PRO A 184 0.93 -3.56 10.59
C PRO A 184 2.15 -4.34 10.07
N SER A 185 2.01 -5.62 9.72
CA SER A 185 3.09 -6.43 9.16
C SER A 185 2.89 -6.86 7.72
N ASN A 186 3.99 -7.18 7.04
CA ASN A 186 4.00 -7.68 5.66
C ASN A 186 3.18 -8.97 5.46
N ALA A 187 3.27 -9.93 6.39
CA ALA A 187 2.81 -11.31 6.19
C ALA A 187 2.29 -11.98 7.48
N GLY A 188 1.76 -11.20 8.42
CA GLY A 188 1.23 -11.71 9.69
C GLY A 188 2.27 -11.94 10.79
N PHE A 189 3.44 -11.31 10.70
CA PHE A 189 4.52 -11.45 11.68
C PHE A 189 5.15 -10.09 12.03
N ALA A 190 5.17 -9.83 13.33
CA ALA A 190 5.98 -8.82 13.99
C ALA A 190 7.48 -9.15 13.91
N ASP A 191 8.06 -9.13 12.70
CA ASP A 191 9.44 -9.51 12.44
C ASP A 191 10.34 -8.26 12.41
N PRO A 192 11.34 -8.13 13.30
CA PRO A 192 12.26 -6.98 13.30
C PRO A 192 13.10 -6.91 12.01
N ASP A 193 13.15 -8.00 11.24
CA ASP A 193 13.89 -8.08 9.97
C ASP A 193 13.05 -7.63 8.75
N ASN A 194 11.80 -7.15 8.95
CA ASN A 194 10.94 -6.55 7.92
C ASN A 194 11.01 -5.00 7.97
N HIS A 195 10.75 -4.32 6.84
CA HIS A 195 10.82 -2.84 6.76
C HIS A 195 10.02 -2.16 7.88
N GLY A 196 10.64 -1.15 8.50
CA GLY A 196 9.97 -0.23 9.43
C GLY A 196 9.49 -0.83 10.75
N TRP A 197 9.65 -2.15 10.96
CA TRP A 197 9.15 -2.81 12.15
C TRP A 197 10.18 -2.71 13.27
N THR A 198 9.79 -2.09 14.40
CA THR A 198 10.72 -1.76 15.48
C THR A 198 10.25 -2.39 16.80
N ASP A 199 11.19 -2.65 17.71
CA ASP A 199 10.88 -3.02 19.10
C ASP A 199 10.31 -1.81 19.91
N GLN A 200 9.93 -0.71 19.25
CA GLN A 200 9.33 0.44 19.91
C GLN A 200 7.90 0.12 20.37
N VAL A 201 7.49 0.83 21.41
CA VAL A 201 6.12 0.77 21.92
C VAL A 201 5.23 1.54 20.95
N ASP A 202 4.26 0.84 20.39
CA ASP A 202 3.19 1.47 19.60
C ASP A 202 2.24 2.20 20.58
N PRO A 203 1.92 3.48 20.34
CA PRO A 203 0.98 4.24 21.17
C PRO A 203 -0.38 3.56 21.34
N PHE A 204 -0.86 2.85 20.32
CA PHE A 204 -2.09 2.07 20.42
C PHE A 204 -1.94 0.95 21.44
N TRP A 205 -0.87 0.16 21.38
CA TRP A 205 -0.68 -0.96 22.30
C TRP A 205 -0.41 -0.50 23.72
N GLU A 206 0.28 0.62 23.92
CA GLU A 206 0.48 1.26 25.22
C GLU A 206 -0.86 1.42 25.95
N LYS A 207 -1.85 2.00 25.27
CA LYS A 207 -3.17 2.31 25.82
C LYS A 207 -4.16 1.14 25.81
N HIS A 208 -4.15 0.33 24.75
CA HIS A 208 -5.24 -0.63 24.46
C HIS A 208 -4.81 -2.11 24.49
N GLY A 209 -3.50 -2.41 24.55
CA GLY A 209 -3.00 -3.78 24.46
C GLY A 209 -3.32 -4.66 25.68
N ASP A 210 -3.41 -5.97 25.44
CA ASP A 210 -3.57 -6.99 26.49
C ASP A 210 -2.48 -6.82 27.57
N PRO A 211 -2.85 -6.63 28.85
CA PRO A 211 -1.88 -6.45 29.94
C PRO A 211 -0.97 -7.67 30.16
N ASN A 212 -1.33 -8.85 29.65
CA ASN A 212 -0.51 -10.07 29.73
C ASN A 212 0.52 -10.19 28.61
N LEU A 213 0.50 -9.29 27.62
CA LEU A 213 1.39 -9.31 26.48
C LEU A 213 2.26 -8.04 26.48
N PRO A 214 3.49 -8.11 25.93
CA PRO A 214 4.30 -6.93 25.67
C PRO A 214 3.53 -5.88 24.87
N LYS A 215 3.81 -4.61 25.17
CA LYS A 215 3.19 -3.42 24.56
C LYS A 215 3.84 -3.01 23.23
N THR A 216 4.69 -3.87 22.67
CA THR A 216 5.27 -3.64 21.34
C THR A 216 4.21 -3.83 20.24
N ALA A 217 4.50 -3.32 19.05
CA ALA A 217 3.68 -3.51 17.86
C ALA A 217 3.26 -4.98 17.68
N ARG A 218 2.13 -5.22 17.02
CA ARG A 218 1.68 -6.54 16.51
C ARG A 218 0.51 -6.31 15.57
N ASP A 219 0.09 -7.36 14.89
CA ASP A 219 -1.08 -7.29 14.04
C ASP A 219 -2.37 -7.48 14.84
N PRO A 220 -3.26 -6.47 14.89
CA PRO A 220 -4.58 -6.60 15.49
C PRO A 220 -5.53 -7.31 14.52
N VAL A 221 -6.09 -8.43 14.97
CA VAL A 221 -7.01 -9.23 14.15
C VAL A 221 -8.46 -8.78 14.30
N CYS A 222 -9.19 -8.75 13.18
CA CYS A 222 -10.61 -8.37 13.16
C CYS A 222 -11.57 -9.51 13.55
N ARG A 223 -11.04 -10.71 13.75
CA ARG A 223 -11.79 -11.90 14.16
C ARG A 223 -10.94 -12.78 15.05
N ASP A 224 -11.59 -13.63 15.84
CA ASP A 224 -10.87 -14.64 16.63
C ASP A 224 -10.09 -15.56 15.67
N VAL A 225 -8.81 -15.73 15.96
CA VAL A 225 -7.90 -16.59 15.19
C VAL A 225 -7.39 -17.70 16.09
N VAL A 226 -7.62 -18.95 15.70
CA VAL A 226 -6.98 -20.11 16.32
C VAL A 226 -5.64 -20.34 15.61
N HIS A 227 -4.54 -20.28 16.33
CA HIS A 227 -3.20 -20.37 15.77
C HIS A 227 -2.74 -21.83 15.61
N THR A 228 -2.06 -22.14 14.51
CA THR A 228 -1.34 -23.41 14.30
C THR A 228 -0.16 -23.63 15.27
N GLY A 229 0.30 -22.57 15.96
CA GLY A 229 1.56 -22.56 16.69
C GLY A 229 2.79 -22.33 15.82
N LEU A 230 2.62 -21.85 14.58
CA LEU A 230 3.72 -21.46 13.69
C LEU A 230 4.47 -20.24 14.25
N ASN A 231 5.79 -20.38 14.35
CA ASN A 231 6.71 -19.34 14.80
C ASN A 231 7.77 -19.09 13.74
N VAL A 232 8.25 -17.86 13.68
CA VAL A 232 9.39 -17.41 12.89
C VAL A 232 10.57 -17.17 13.83
N ARG A 233 11.76 -17.62 13.45
CA ARG A 233 13.01 -17.26 14.12
C ARG A 233 13.68 -16.09 13.39
N SER A 234 13.80 -14.95 14.06
CA SER A 234 14.51 -13.77 13.56
C SER A 234 16.03 -13.98 13.54
N SER A 235 16.74 -13.08 12.86
CA SER A 235 18.20 -13.10 12.72
C SER A 235 18.93 -13.00 14.07
N ASP A 236 18.33 -12.30 15.04
CA ASP A 236 18.78 -12.18 16.43
C ASP A 236 18.41 -13.39 17.33
N GLY A 237 17.75 -14.40 16.77
CA GLY A 237 17.47 -15.67 17.41
C GLY A 237 16.15 -15.75 18.18
N ARG A 238 15.38 -14.66 18.30
CA ARG A 238 14.06 -14.67 18.95
C ARG A 238 13.05 -15.50 18.16
N LEU A 239 12.08 -16.09 18.86
CA LEU A 239 10.93 -16.76 18.26
C LEU A 239 9.69 -15.88 18.39
N THR A 240 9.07 -15.56 17.27
CA THR A 240 7.83 -14.76 17.21
C THR A 240 6.72 -15.61 16.59
N GLY A 241 5.60 -15.73 17.29
CA GLY A 241 4.38 -16.33 16.75
C GLY A 241 3.66 -15.36 15.81
N ALA A 242 2.89 -15.90 14.88
CA ALA A 242 2.12 -15.07 13.96
C ALA A 242 1.12 -14.20 14.74
N LEU A 243 0.99 -12.93 14.32
CA LEU A 243 0.04 -11.96 14.88
C LEU A 243 0.28 -11.63 16.38
N LEU A 244 1.41 -12.06 16.95
CA LEU A 244 1.81 -11.79 18.33
C LEU A 244 2.89 -10.70 18.38
N PRO A 245 3.13 -10.08 19.55
CA PRO A 245 4.26 -9.18 19.71
C PRO A 245 5.58 -9.88 19.42
N VAL A 246 6.54 -9.11 18.94
CA VAL A 246 7.89 -9.62 18.65
C VAL A 246 8.51 -10.33 19.86
N GLY A 247 9.12 -11.50 19.61
CA GLY A 247 9.73 -12.34 20.64
C GLY A 247 8.75 -13.16 21.49
N VAL A 248 7.44 -13.11 21.20
CA VAL A 248 6.44 -13.92 21.88
C VAL A 248 6.08 -15.14 21.02
N PRO A 249 6.44 -16.36 21.45
CA PRO A 249 6.14 -17.55 20.67
C PRO A 249 4.67 -17.99 20.83
N ALA A 250 4.05 -18.40 19.72
CA ALA A 250 2.73 -19.01 19.68
C ALA A 250 2.75 -20.49 20.06
N LYS A 251 1.61 -20.98 20.54
CA LYS A 251 1.34 -22.41 20.80
C LYS A 251 0.19 -22.90 19.91
N PRO A 252 0.19 -24.17 19.48
CA PRO A 252 -0.95 -24.74 18.77
C PRO A 252 -2.24 -24.59 19.59
N GLY A 253 -3.31 -24.14 18.94
CA GLY A 253 -4.62 -23.92 19.59
C GLY A 253 -4.71 -22.62 20.40
N MET A 254 -3.65 -21.81 20.46
CA MET A 254 -3.71 -20.47 21.04
C MET A 254 -4.74 -19.64 20.28
N VAL A 255 -5.61 -18.92 21.01
CA VAL A 255 -6.61 -18.03 20.42
C VAL A 255 -6.15 -16.59 20.56
N ILE A 256 -6.04 -15.90 19.44
CA ILE A 256 -5.88 -14.44 19.40
C ILE A 256 -7.28 -13.86 19.23
N LYS A 257 -7.67 -12.99 20.17
CA LYS A 257 -9.00 -12.41 20.19
C LYS A 257 -9.15 -11.29 19.20
N ALA A 258 -10.33 -11.22 18.58
CA ALA A 258 -10.74 -10.09 17.76
C ALA A 258 -10.70 -8.80 18.58
N GLN A 259 -10.33 -7.71 17.93
CA GLN A 259 -10.40 -6.37 18.52
C GLN A 259 -10.72 -5.32 17.46
N VAL A 260 -11.06 -4.13 17.93
CA VAL A 260 -11.36 -2.94 17.12
C VAL A 260 -10.65 -1.76 17.78
N PRO A 261 -9.88 -0.95 17.05
CA PRO A 261 -9.51 -1.09 15.62
C PRO A 261 -8.63 -2.32 15.32
N CYS A 262 -8.66 -2.76 14.06
CA CYS A 262 -7.88 -3.90 13.55
C CYS A 262 -7.33 -3.64 12.14
N GLY A 263 -6.26 -4.36 11.79
CA GLY A 263 -5.55 -4.21 10.52
C GLY A 263 -6.13 -5.10 9.42
N GLY A 264 -5.80 -4.78 8.17
CA GLY A 264 -6.23 -5.52 6.99
C GLY A 264 -7.74 -5.44 6.79
N SER A 265 -8.29 -4.25 7.01
CA SER A 265 -9.73 -4.06 7.15
C SER A 265 -10.21 -2.77 6.52
N ILE A 266 -11.49 -2.76 6.17
CA ILE A 266 -12.24 -1.53 5.98
C ILE A 266 -12.91 -1.23 7.32
N MET A 267 -12.38 -0.22 8.00
CA MET A 267 -12.96 0.31 9.23
C MET A 267 -14.03 1.34 8.91
N ARG A 268 -14.99 1.53 9.80
CA ARG A 268 -15.98 2.63 9.70
C ARG A 268 -16.40 3.19 11.04
N VAL A 269 -16.89 4.42 11.03
CA VAL A 269 -17.52 5.09 12.19
C VAL A 269 -18.70 5.95 11.74
N ARG A 270 -19.73 6.10 12.59
CA ARG A 270 -20.85 7.02 12.31
C ARG A 270 -20.35 8.46 12.31
N ILE A 271 -20.76 9.21 11.30
CA ILE A 271 -20.48 10.64 11.20
C ILE A 271 -21.49 11.38 12.06
N GLY A 272 -21.01 12.22 12.97
CA GLY A 272 -21.85 13.10 13.77
C GLY A 272 -21.09 13.72 14.91
N ASP A 273 -21.32 15.01 15.20
CA ASP A 273 -20.64 15.66 16.33
C ASP A 273 -21.14 15.13 17.68
N ASN A 274 -22.34 14.57 17.74
CA ASN A 274 -22.89 13.86 18.90
C ASN A 274 -22.21 12.50 19.14
N GLU A 275 -21.45 12.00 18.18
CA GLU A 275 -20.68 10.75 18.30
C GLU A 275 -19.26 11.02 18.81
N LYS A 276 -18.83 12.27 18.90
CA LYS A 276 -17.48 12.65 19.35
C LYS A 276 -17.46 12.97 20.84
N ASN A 277 -16.32 12.76 21.48
CA ASN A 277 -16.08 13.22 22.85
C ASN A 277 -15.90 14.75 22.94
N SER A 278 -15.69 15.26 24.16
CA SER A 278 -15.47 16.69 24.41
C SER A 278 -14.26 17.28 23.68
N ASP A 279 -13.28 16.45 23.32
CA ASP A 279 -12.09 16.84 22.57
C ASP A 279 -12.32 16.79 21.04
N GLY A 280 -13.50 16.35 20.60
CA GLY A 280 -13.86 16.21 19.20
C GLY A 280 -13.37 14.92 18.54
N LEU A 281 -12.98 13.92 19.32
CA LEU A 281 -12.50 12.62 18.83
C LEU A 281 -13.61 11.58 18.83
N TYR A 282 -13.66 10.74 17.80
CA TYR A 282 -14.43 9.51 17.82
C TYR A 282 -13.74 8.47 18.68
N HIS A 283 -14.54 7.67 19.40
CA HIS A 283 -14.02 6.61 20.24
C HIS A 283 -13.80 5.31 19.46
N HIS A 284 -12.81 4.52 19.87
CA HIS A 284 -12.52 3.21 19.25
C HIS A 284 -13.70 2.24 19.40
N GLU A 285 -14.41 2.26 20.52
CA GLU A 285 -15.59 1.41 20.78
C GLU A 285 -16.79 1.71 19.87
N GLN A 286 -16.80 2.87 19.19
CA GLN A 286 -17.83 3.23 18.20
C GLN A 286 -17.46 2.77 16.78
N MET A 287 -16.21 2.33 16.58
CA MET A 287 -15.76 1.88 15.27
C MET A 287 -16.25 0.46 14.99
N GLU A 288 -16.49 0.17 13.71
CA GLU A 288 -16.91 -1.13 13.24
C GLU A 288 -16.00 -1.63 12.12
N VAL A 289 -15.79 -2.94 12.07
CA VAL A 289 -15.21 -3.61 10.91
C VAL A 289 -16.32 -3.78 9.86
N TYR A 290 -16.15 -3.14 8.70
CA TYR A 290 -17.05 -3.32 7.57
C TYR A 290 -16.66 -4.57 6.76
N ALA A 291 -15.39 -4.74 6.44
CA ALA A 291 -14.83 -5.93 5.80
C ALA A 291 -13.39 -6.14 6.25
N MET A 292 -12.85 -7.35 6.11
CA MET A 292 -11.53 -7.70 6.62
C MET A 292 -10.82 -8.73 5.75
N GLY A 293 -9.62 -9.15 6.16
CA GLY A 293 -8.84 -10.17 5.46
C GLY A 293 -8.16 -9.62 4.22
N PHE A 294 -7.81 -8.34 4.26
CA PHE A 294 -6.98 -7.65 3.28
C PHE A 294 -5.57 -7.43 3.86
N ARG A 295 -4.62 -6.95 3.05
CA ARG A 295 -3.25 -6.62 3.51
C ARG A 295 -3.02 -5.12 3.65
N ASN A 296 -2.92 -4.40 2.54
CA ASN A 296 -2.57 -2.99 2.46
C ASN A 296 -3.54 -2.27 1.50
N GLN A 297 -4.67 -1.81 2.03
CA GLN A 297 -5.76 -1.25 1.23
C GLN A 297 -5.43 0.20 0.89
N SER A 298 -5.11 0.46 -0.36
CA SER A 298 -4.64 1.76 -0.85
C SER A 298 -5.79 2.63 -1.35
N GLY A 299 -6.78 2.05 -2.04
CA GLY A 299 -7.93 2.76 -2.59
C GLY A 299 -9.26 2.13 -2.17
N VAL A 300 -10.22 2.98 -1.79
CA VAL A 300 -11.53 2.57 -1.25
C VAL A 300 -12.61 3.50 -1.78
N ARG A 301 -13.53 2.99 -2.61
CA ARG A 301 -14.59 3.81 -3.24
C ARG A 301 -15.90 3.04 -3.46
N PHE A 302 -17.01 3.61 -2.99
CA PHE A 302 -18.34 3.12 -3.35
C PHE A 302 -18.66 3.38 -4.82
N GLY A 303 -19.43 2.49 -5.44
CA GLY A 303 -19.91 2.69 -6.80
C GLY A 303 -20.81 3.92 -6.93
N PRO A 304 -20.88 4.55 -8.12
CA PRO A 304 -21.69 5.76 -8.32
C PRO A 304 -23.18 5.49 -8.09
N LYS A 305 -23.90 6.52 -7.64
CA LYS A 305 -25.37 6.48 -7.51
C LYS A 305 -26.03 6.10 -8.84
N GLY A 306 -26.99 5.17 -8.81
CA GLY A 306 -27.69 4.65 -9.99
C GLY A 306 -26.87 3.66 -10.83
N SER A 307 -25.63 3.34 -10.45
CA SER A 307 -24.87 2.24 -11.03
C SER A 307 -25.29 0.90 -10.41
N ARG A 308 -24.99 -0.22 -11.08
CA ARG A 308 -25.18 -1.55 -10.45
C ARG A 308 -24.24 -1.78 -9.25
N PHE A 309 -23.21 -0.95 -9.10
CA PHE A 309 -22.26 -0.99 -8.00
C PHE A 309 -22.55 0.05 -6.92
N GLU A 310 -23.68 0.76 -6.96
CA GLU A 310 -24.02 1.84 -6.00
C GLU A 310 -23.82 1.40 -4.54
N ASN A 311 -24.15 0.15 -4.22
CA ASN A 311 -24.02 -0.43 -2.88
C ASN A 311 -22.77 -1.29 -2.68
N ALA A 312 -21.91 -1.40 -3.69
CA ALA A 312 -20.66 -2.12 -3.61
C ALA A 312 -19.50 -1.17 -3.34
N LEU A 313 -18.58 -1.61 -2.49
CA LEU A 313 -17.34 -0.93 -2.19
C LEU A 313 -16.21 -1.60 -2.95
N ALA A 314 -15.59 -0.87 -3.87
CA ALA A 314 -14.35 -1.29 -4.50
C ALA A 314 -13.18 -1.02 -3.53
N VAL A 315 -12.29 -2.00 -3.41
CA VAL A 315 -11.08 -1.90 -2.58
C VAL A 315 -9.90 -2.39 -3.40
N SER A 316 -8.92 -1.54 -3.66
CA SER A 316 -7.60 -1.96 -4.11
C SER A 316 -6.72 -2.32 -2.91
N ASP A 317 -5.96 -3.40 -3.02
CA ASP A 317 -5.24 -4.00 -1.91
C ASP A 317 -3.90 -4.57 -2.38
N ASN A 318 -2.82 -4.00 -1.86
CA ASN A 318 -1.49 -4.30 -2.36
C ASN A 318 -0.97 -5.68 -1.91
N GLY A 319 -0.27 -6.35 -2.82
CA GLY A 319 0.29 -7.70 -2.71
C GLY A 319 1.35 -7.84 -1.63
N VAL A 320 1.52 -9.05 -1.11
CA VAL A 320 2.63 -9.35 -0.18
C VAL A 320 3.98 -9.14 -0.86
N ASN A 321 4.90 -8.49 -0.16
CA ASN A 321 6.29 -8.30 -0.60
C ASN A 321 7.09 -9.58 -0.31
N ASP A 322 8.01 -9.98 -1.19
CA ASP A 322 8.88 -11.17 -1.02
C ASP A 322 10.00 -10.91 0.01
N LEU A 323 9.61 -10.55 1.23
CA LEU A 323 10.47 -10.07 2.31
C LEU A 323 10.15 -10.70 3.67
N GLY A 324 11.08 -10.52 4.62
CA GLY A 324 11.01 -11.08 5.98
C GLY A 324 11.35 -12.57 6.04
N HIS A 325 11.10 -13.20 7.19
CA HIS A 325 11.38 -14.63 7.39
C HIS A 325 10.20 -15.55 7.05
N ARG A 326 8.97 -15.06 7.05
CA ARG A 326 7.81 -15.69 6.37
C ARG A 326 7.56 -14.96 5.04
N ARG A 327 8.45 -15.20 4.08
CA ARG A 327 8.29 -14.64 2.74
C ARG A 327 7.03 -15.19 2.06
N ILE A 328 6.38 -14.39 1.23
CA ILE A 328 5.32 -14.89 0.34
C ILE A 328 5.59 -14.24 -1.02
N ALA A 329 6.32 -14.93 -1.87
CA ALA A 329 6.60 -14.46 -3.22
C ALA A 329 5.35 -14.51 -4.11
N ASN A 330 5.34 -13.67 -5.14
CA ASN A 330 4.29 -13.60 -6.16
C ASN A 330 2.88 -13.25 -5.63
N GLY A 331 2.80 -12.52 -4.51
CA GLY A 331 1.57 -11.87 -4.07
C GLY A 331 1.21 -10.76 -5.06
N ALA A 332 0.06 -10.89 -5.71
CA ALA A 332 -0.41 -9.89 -6.67
C ALA A 332 -1.12 -8.74 -5.96
N GLU A 333 -1.12 -7.57 -6.58
CA GLU A 333 -2.09 -6.54 -6.20
C GLU A 333 -3.50 -7.02 -6.55
N LYS A 334 -4.49 -6.62 -5.74
CA LYS A 334 -5.85 -7.16 -5.82
C LYS A 334 -6.85 -6.03 -5.93
N LEU A 335 -7.90 -6.26 -6.70
CA LEU A 335 -9.13 -5.47 -6.66
C LEU A 335 -10.26 -6.34 -6.12
N TRP A 336 -10.93 -5.83 -5.10
CA TRP A 336 -12.07 -6.47 -4.45
C TRP A 336 -13.34 -5.67 -4.68
N ILE A 337 -14.47 -6.37 -4.70
CA ILE A 337 -15.81 -5.76 -4.68
C ILE A 337 -16.55 -6.30 -3.46
N VAL A 338 -16.60 -5.50 -2.40
CA VAL A 338 -17.29 -5.81 -1.15
C VAL A 338 -18.74 -5.35 -1.29
N THR A 339 -19.69 -6.26 -1.07
CA THR A 339 -21.12 -6.01 -1.29
C THR A 339 -21.94 -6.00 0.01
N GLU A 340 -21.36 -6.48 1.10
CA GLU A 340 -22.01 -6.54 2.40
C GLU A 340 -20.99 -6.49 3.54
N LYS A 341 -21.45 -6.09 4.73
CA LYS A 341 -20.64 -6.08 5.94
C LYS A 341 -20.27 -7.51 6.34
N GLY A 342 -19.01 -7.71 6.74
CA GLY A 342 -18.48 -8.97 7.28
C GLY A 342 -17.80 -9.88 6.26
N GLN A 343 -17.68 -9.45 4.99
CA GLN A 343 -16.92 -10.21 3.99
C GLN A 343 -15.42 -10.22 4.32
N ASP A 344 -14.79 -11.38 4.12
CA ASP A 344 -13.41 -11.69 4.52
C ASP A 344 -12.57 -12.11 3.30
N GLY A 345 -11.49 -11.40 2.99
CA GLY A 345 -10.54 -11.74 1.92
C GLY A 345 -9.57 -12.88 2.27
N GLY A 346 -9.43 -13.21 3.56
CA GLY A 346 -8.66 -14.36 4.06
C GLY A 346 -7.17 -14.12 4.30
N PHE A 347 -6.65 -12.91 4.10
CA PHE A 347 -5.29 -12.55 4.51
C PHE A 347 -5.06 -12.81 6.02
N PRO A 348 -3.87 -13.28 6.48
CA PRO A 348 -2.63 -13.53 5.72
C PRO A 348 -2.44 -14.96 5.22
N ASP A 349 -3.44 -15.84 5.34
CA ASP A 349 -3.33 -17.23 4.88
C ASP A 349 -3.88 -17.45 3.47
N LYS A 350 -4.74 -16.52 2.99
CA LYS A 350 -4.98 -16.31 1.57
C LYS A 350 -4.25 -15.06 1.08
N GLU A 351 -3.74 -15.15 -0.13
CA GLU A 351 -3.20 -14.02 -0.87
C GLU A 351 -3.96 -13.94 -2.19
N GLY A 352 -5.02 -13.14 -2.23
CA GLY A 352 -5.95 -13.08 -3.36
C GLY A 352 -6.78 -14.36 -3.51
N MET A 353 -6.77 -14.98 -4.68
CA MET A 353 -7.59 -16.16 -4.98
C MET A 353 -7.11 -17.43 -4.27
N GLY A 354 -5.83 -17.51 -3.90
CA GLY A 354 -5.20 -18.73 -3.40
C GLY A 354 -4.81 -18.67 -1.93
N PHE A 355 -4.76 -19.85 -1.29
CA PHE A 355 -4.00 -19.99 -0.05
C PHE A 355 -2.50 -19.91 -0.32
N VAL A 356 -1.74 -19.38 0.63
CA VAL A 356 -0.27 -19.24 0.54
C VAL A 356 0.46 -20.59 0.47
N THR A 357 -0.24 -21.69 0.76
CA THR A 357 0.23 -23.06 0.52
C THR A 357 0.19 -23.47 -0.96
N ASN A 358 -0.40 -22.67 -1.85
CA ASN A 358 -0.42 -22.93 -3.29
C ASN A 358 0.99 -22.75 -3.89
N LYS A 359 1.31 -23.53 -4.92
CA LYS A 359 2.61 -23.52 -5.65
C LYS A 359 2.99 -22.17 -6.24
N ARG A 360 2.02 -21.27 -6.48
CA ARG A 360 2.27 -19.90 -6.91
C ARG A 360 3.15 -19.16 -5.91
N TYR A 361 2.88 -19.34 -4.62
CA TYR A 361 3.56 -18.64 -3.55
C TYR A 361 4.77 -19.47 -3.12
N SER A 362 5.92 -18.81 -3.02
CA SER A 362 7.21 -19.43 -2.70
C SER A 362 7.93 -18.60 -1.64
N LEU A 363 8.91 -19.20 -0.94
CA LEU A 363 9.83 -18.44 -0.07
C LEU A 363 11.09 -17.94 -0.80
N ARG A 364 11.20 -18.22 -2.11
CA ARG A 364 12.31 -17.79 -2.98
C ARG A 364 11.79 -17.49 -4.37
N ALA A 365 12.30 -16.42 -4.99
CA ALA A 365 12.28 -16.28 -6.44
C ALA A 365 12.96 -17.51 -7.08
N TYR A 366 12.27 -18.17 -8.01
CA TYR A 366 12.80 -19.37 -8.66
C TYR A 366 13.97 -19.00 -9.58
N ASN A 367 15.19 -19.42 -9.21
CA ASN A 367 16.43 -19.16 -9.96
C ASN A 367 16.93 -20.38 -10.77
N GLY A 368 16.10 -21.43 -10.91
CA GLY A 368 16.47 -22.65 -11.64
C GLY A 368 17.32 -23.67 -10.86
N ALA A 369 17.49 -23.52 -9.54
CA ALA A 369 18.23 -24.50 -8.72
C ALA A 369 17.45 -25.83 -8.52
N LYS A 370 18.16 -26.96 -8.63
CA LYS A 370 17.58 -28.32 -8.50
C LYS A 370 17.35 -28.79 -7.05
N VAL A 371 17.77 -28.02 -6.05
CA VAL A 371 17.74 -28.43 -4.63
C VAL A 371 17.36 -27.24 -3.74
N ASP A 372 16.08 -26.91 -3.67
CA ASP A 372 15.56 -26.05 -2.60
C ASP A 372 15.27 -26.91 -1.34
N ARG A 373 15.70 -26.38 -0.18
CA ARG A 373 15.70 -27.03 1.14
C ARG A 373 14.49 -26.58 2.00
N PRO A 374 14.08 -27.34 3.05
CA PRO A 374 12.98 -26.96 3.96
C PRO A 374 13.24 -25.64 4.68
N TYR A 375 12.16 -24.97 5.14
CA TYR A 375 12.15 -23.63 5.75
C TYR A 375 12.93 -23.58 7.08
N PRO A 376 14.22 -23.19 7.12
CA PRO A 376 15.05 -23.37 8.33
C PRO A 376 14.65 -22.48 9.51
N GLN A 377 13.91 -21.40 9.24
CA GLN A 377 13.50 -20.40 10.22
C GLN A 377 12.05 -20.56 10.72
N LEU A 378 11.28 -21.55 10.24
CA LEU A 378 9.91 -21.77 10.67
C LEU A 378 9.83 -22.91 11.70
N TYR A 379 9.05 -22.72 12.77
CA TYR A 379 8.99 -23.64 13.91
C TYR A 379 7.55 -23.89 14.38
N ILE A 380 7.25 -25.09 14.87
CA ILE A 380 6.04 -25.38 15.67
C ILE A 380 6.50 -25.71 17.09
N GLY A 381 6.19 -24.82 18.03
CA GLY A 381 6.87 -24.82 19.33
C GLY A 381 8.38 -24.58 19.15
N ASP A 382 9.21 -25.46 19.71
CA ASP A 382 10.67 -25.42 19.63
C ASP A 382 11.23 -26.27 18.46
N LYS A 383 10.38 -26.99 17.73
CA LYS A 383 10.79 -27.89 16.66
C LYS A 383 10.74 -27.19 15.30
N PRO A 384 11.77 -27.35 14.45
CA PRO A 384 11.69 -26.90 13.06
C PRO A 384 10.44 -27.47 12.39
N TRP A 385 9.74 -26.62 11.65
CA TRP A 385 8.64 -27.05 10.80
C TRP A 385 9.22 -27.85 9.64
N VAL A 386 8.77 -29.10 9.51
CA VAL A 386 9.10 -29.96 8.40
C VAL A 386 7.81 -30.26 7.66
N PRO A 387 7.70 -29.92 6.37
CA PRO A 387 6.50 -30.19 5.61
C PRO A 387 6.25 -31.71 5.57
N GLN A 388 5.02 -32.13 5.84
CA GLN A 388 4.64 -33.51 5.59
C GLN A 388 4.50 -33.72 4.09
N LEU A 389 5.33 -34.59 3.52
CA LEU A 389 5.20 -35.01 2.14
C LEU A 389 3.92 -35.85 1.98
N PRO A 390 3.13 -35.66 0.92
CA PRO A 390 2.04 -36.57 0.62
C PRO A 390 2.59 -38.00 0.48
N PRO A 391 1.80 -39.05 0.77
CA PRO A 391 2.25 -40.44 0.71
C PRO A 391 2.62 -40.91 -0.71
N TYR A 392 2.40 -40.08 -1.73
CA TYR A 392 2.67 -40.36 -3.14
C TYR A 392 4.01 -39.73 -3.56
N ARG A 393 4.91 -40.54 -4.13
CA ARG A 393 6.12 -40.05 -4.82
C ARG A 393 5.74 -39.59 -6.22
N PHE A 394 5.85 -38.30 -6.47
CA PHE A 394 5.70 -37.70 -7.80
C PHE A 394 7.07 -37.56 -8.47
N PRO A 395 7.15 -37.21 -9.78
CA PRO A 395 8.43 -36.93 -10.43
C PRO A 395 9.28 -35.90 -9.63
N PRO A 396 10.62 -35.92 -9.72
CA PRO A 396 11.52 -35.11 -8.87
C PRO A 396 11.25 -33.60 -8.83
N HIS A 397 10.60 -33.04 -9.84
CA HIS A 397 10.19 -31.62 -9.87
C HIS A 397 8.95 -31.32 -8.99
N VAL A 398 8.29 -32.34 -8.45
CA VAL A 398 7.12 -32.29 -7.57
C VAL A 398 7.45 -32.80 -6.16
N GLU A 399 8.64 -33.38 -5.94
CA GLU A 399 9.08 -33.94 -4.64
C GLU A 399 9.43 -32.87 -3.58
N GLY A 400 9.29 -31.57 -3.90
CA GLY A 400 9.35 -30.48 -2.93
C GLY A 400 7.96 -30.08 -2.47
N VAL A 401 7.75 -29.96 -1.15
CA VAL A 401 6.57 -29.26 -0.64
C VAL A 401 6.74 -27.77 -0.94
N ARG A 402 6.02 -27.32 -1.97
CA ARG A 402 5.94 -25.91 -2.36
C ARG A 402 4.73 -25.32 -1.65
N GLY A 403 4.92 -24.33 -0.79
CA GLY A 403 3.84 -23.56 -0.18
C GLY A 403 4.15 -23.12 1.25
N VAL A 404 3.78 -21.89 1.59
CA VAL A 404 4.00 -21.30 2.91
C VAL A 404 3.03 -21.93 3.92
N PRO A 405 3.47 -22.38 5.11
CA PRO A 405 2.55 -22.93 6.10
C PRO A 405 1.53 -21.88 6.57
N LEU A 406 0.34 -22.39 6.88
CA LEU A 406 -0.76 -21.59 7.42
C LEU A 406 -0.48 -21.20 8.87
N ILE A 407 -0.86 -19.98 9.24
CA ILE A 407 -0.80 -19.52 10.63
C ILE A 407 -2.11 -19.77 11.38
N ILE A 408 -3.22 -19.85 10.65
CA ILE A 408 -4.57 -20.10 11.15
C ILE A 408 -4.86 -21.60 11.07
N ALA A 409 -5.18 -22.21 12.21
CA ALA A 409 -5.53 -23.62 12.32
C ALA A 409 -6.97 -23.92 11.87
N ASN A 410 -7.87 -22.95 12.05
CA ASN A 410 -9.28 -23.08 11.66
C ASN A 410 -9.65 -21.96 10.65
N PRO A 411 -9.71 -22.25 9.34
CA PRO A 411 -10.08 -21.26 8.34
C PRO A 411 -11.52 -20.77 8.55
N ASN A 412 -11.84 -19.59 8.01
CA ASN A 412 -13.14 -18.96 8.18
C ASN A 412 -14.28 -19.90 7.71
N PRO A 413 -15.19 -20.34 8.62
CA PRO A 413 -16.27 -21.26 8.26
C PRO A 413 -17.34 -20.62 7.37
N ASN A 414 -17.42 -19.29 7.32
CA ASN A 414 -18.37 -18.54 6.50
C ASN A 414 -17.87 -18.33 5.06
N GLY A 415 -16.68 -18.85 4.73
CA GLY A 415 -16.05 -18.69 3.42
C GLY A 415 -15.29 -17.38 3.28
N TYR A 416 -14.66 -17.21 2.12
CA TYR A 416 -13.85 -16.04 1.78
C TYR A 416 -14.35 -15.40 0.50
N LEU A 417 -14.31 -14.06 0.47
CA LEU A 417 -14.38 -13.29 -0.76
C LEU A 417 -13.18 -13.63 -1.65
N ASN A 418 -13.35 -13.51 -2.97
CA ASN A 418 -12.25 -13.57 -3.93
C ASN A 418 -12.12 -12.21 -4.62
N PRO A 419 -10.90 -11.81 -5.01
CA PRO A 419 -10.72 -10.59 -5.78
C PRO A 419 -11.37 -10.75 -7.15
N VAL A 420 -11.88 -9.64 -7.70
CA VAL A 420 -12.42 -9.60 -9.06
C VAL A 420 -11.32 -9.45 -10.12
N LEU A 421 -10.15 -8.97 -9.70
CA LEU A 421 -8.94 -8.87 -10.50
C LEU A 421 -7.72 -9.08 -9.60
N GLU A 422 -6.78 -9.88 -10.07
CA GLU A 422 -5.41 -9.86 -9.59
C GLU A 422 -4.56 -9.19 -10.68
N TRP A 423 -3.83 -8.16 -10.28
CA TRP A 423 -2.86 -7.48 -11.12
C TRP A 423 -1.49 -8.18 -11.01
N ASP A 424 -0.46 -7.52 -11.51
CA ASP A 424 0.94 -7.91 -11.39
C ASP A 424 1.43 -7.94 -9.93
N THR A 425 2.64 -8.42 -9.71
CA THR A 425 3.27 -8.50 -8.39
C THR A 425 4.24 -7.34 -8.19
N ASN A 426 4.32 -6.81 -6.97
CA ASN A 426 5.24 -5.70 -6.61
C ASN A 426 5.01 -4.44 -7.47
N ASN A 427 3.77 -4.22 -7.89
CA ASN A 427 3.42 -3.15 -8.81
C ASN A 427 2.14 -2.46 -8.31
N PRO A 428 2.23 -1.71 -7.20
CA PRO A 428 1.10 -1.26 -6.39
C PRO A 428 -0.04 -0.71 -7.24
N PHE A 429 -1.22 -1.25 -6.98
CA PHE A 429 -2.46 -0.77 -7.54
C PHE A 429 -3.08 0.11 -6.46
N ASP A 430 -2.76 1.40 -6.50
CA ASP A 430 -3.08 2.33 -5.42
C ASP A 430 -4.46 2.94 -5.56
N GLY A 431 -4.57 4.24 -5.82
CA GLY A 431 -5.85 4.92 -5.87
C GLY A 431 -6.75 4.43 -7.01
N ILE A 432 -8.06 4.40 -6.71
CA ILE A 432 -9.12 3.98 -7.63
C ILE A 432 -10.21 5.03 -7.72
N ALA A 433 -10.86 5.10 -8.88
CA ALA A 433 -12.07 5.86 -9.05
C ALA A 433 -13.02 5.22 -10.08
N TRP A 434 -14.31 5.35 -9.80
CA TRP A 434 -15.35 4.95 -10.75
C TRP A 434 -15.49 5.99 -11.85
N GLY A 435 -15.53 5.51 -13.10
CA GLY A 435 -15.79 6.33 -14.27
C GLY A 435 -17.23 6.81 -14.35
N ASP A 436 -17.41 7.95 -15.02
CA ASP A 436 -18.71 8.59 -15.24
C ASP A 436 -19.15 8.45 -16.72
N GLN A 437 -20.47 8.39 -16.95
CA GLN A 437 -21.03 8.34 -18.31
C GLN A 437 -20.66 9.56 -19.14
N ARG A 438 -20.49 10.72 -18.50
CA ARG A 438 -20.03 11.97 -19.12
C ARG A 438 -18.57 11.89 -19.57
N PHE A 439 -17.80 10.93 -19.05
CA PHE A 439 -16.46 10.55 -19.49
C PHE A 439 -16.47 9.45 -20.58
N GLY A 440 -17.65 9.06 -21.07
CA GLY A 440 -17.81 8.04 -22.11
C GLY A 440 -17.77 6.59 -21.60
N VAL A 441 -17.88 6.35 -20.29
CA VAL A 441 -17.84 5.00 -19.69
C VAL A 441 -18.93 4.81 -18.64
N LYS A 442 -19.38 3.58 -18.41
CA LYS A 442 -20.35 3.24 -17.36
C LYS A 442 -19.90 1.99 -16.65
N ASP A 443 -20.09 1.95 -15.33
CA ASP A 443 -19.77 0.77 -14.50
C ASP A 443 -18.32 0.29 -14.71
N THR A 444 -17.42 1.26 -14.87
CA THR A 444 -15.99 1.07 -15.16
C THR A 444 -15.18 1.65 -14.03
N LEU A 445 -14.18 0.92 -13.55
CA LEU A 445 -13.24 1.41 -12.54
C LEU A 445 -11.92 1.77 -13.22
N PHE A 446 -11.26 2.83 -12.74
CA PHE A 446 -9.89 3.17 -13.11
C PHE A 446 -8.98 3.01 -11.91
N GLY A 447 -7.72 2.69 -12.19
CA GLY A 447 -6.73 2.40 -11.18
C GLY A 447 -5.36 2.95 -11.52
N ALA A 448 -4.75 3.64 -10.56
CA ALA A 448 -3.37 4.11 -10.66
C ALA A 448 -2.39 2.97 -10.33
N ILE A 449 -1.39 2.79 -11.18
CA ILE A 449 -0.33 1.80 -11.02
C ILE A 449 0.98 2.54 -10.74
N PHE A 450 1.43 2.50 -9.48
CA PHE A 450 2.57 3.29 -9.00
C PHE A 450 3.89 2.81 -9.59
N GLY A 451 4.10 1.49 -9.61
CA GLY A 451 5.33 0.87 -10.04
C GLY A 451 6.20 0.30 -8.92
N VAL A 452 7.24 -0.43 -9.33
CA VAL A 452 8.11 -1.16 -8.41
C VAL A 452 8.83 -0.21 -7.45
N ILE A 453 8.82 -0.57 -6.16
CA ILE A 453 9.46 0.15 -5.07
C ILE A 453 10.29 -0.79 -4.17
N ASP A 454 9.97 -2.08 -4.11
CA ASP A 454 10.59 -3.00 -3.16
C ASP A 454 11.27 -4.20 -3.83
N ASN A 455 12.01 -4.99 -3.05
CA ASN A 455 12.70 -6.19 -3.47
C ASN A 455 11.68 -7.34 -3.59
N GLY A 456 11.08 -7.49 -4.77
CA GLY A 456 10.20 -8.59 -5.12
C GLY A 456 10.55 -9.18 -6.49
N PRO A 457 9.96 -10.32 -6.88
CA PRO A 457 10.00 -10.72 -8.28
C PRO A 457 9.29 -9.65 -9.10
N ASP A 458 10.07 -8.94 -9.91
CA ASP A 458 9.53 -7.95 -10.83
C ASP A 458 8.74 -8.63 -11.94
N SER A 459 7.76 -7.90 -12.46
CA SER A 459 7.18 -8.24 -13.74
C SER A 459 8.27 -8.47 -14.79
N LEU A 460 8.13 -9.53 -15.57
CA LEU A 460 9.06 -9.81 -16.68
C LEU A 460 9.09 -8.66 -17.70
N VAL A 461 8.04 -7.83 -17.74
CA VAL A 461 7.95 -6.63 -18.56
C VAL A 461 7.43 -5.48 -17.70
N PRO A 462 8.28 -4.52 -17.28
CA PRO A 462 7.83 -3.36 -16.53
C PRO A 462 6.87 -2.51 -17.37
N THR A 463 5.64 -2.31 -16.89
CA THR A 463 4.60 -1.55 -17.60
C THR A 463 4.11 -0.31 -16.85
N TRP A 464 4.72 -0.04 -15.69
CA TRP A 464 4.45 1.10 -14.83
C TRP A 464 5.31 2.31 -15.20
N PRO A 465 4.89 3.54 -14.86
CA PRO A 465 3.58 3.88 -14.32
C PRO A 465 2.47 3.78 -15.37
N ALA A 466 1.24 3.54 -14.91
CA ALA A 466 0.07 3.47 -15.78
C ALA A 466 -1.23 3.76 -15.05
N VAL A 467 -2.27 4.15 -15.80
CA VAL A 467 -3.66 4.00 -15.37
C VAL A 467 -4.28 2.83 -16.11
N ILE A 468 -4.84 1.88 -15.38
CA ILE A 468 -5.61 0.79 -15.97
C ILE A 468 -7.11 1.10 -15.90
N ARG A 469 -7.84 0.63 -16.90
CA ARG A 469 -9.29 0.61 -16.96
C ARG A 469 -9.77 -0.82 -16.71
N VAL A 470 -10.68 -1.00 -15.77
CA VAL A 470 -11.30 -2.26 -15.40
C VAL A 470 -12.79 -2.21 -15.77
N GLU A 471 -13.18 -3.08 -16.68
CA GLU A 471 -14.53 -3.23 -17.21
C GLU A 471 -15.16 -4.51 -16.68
N PHE A 472 -16.37 -4.42 -16.16
CA PHE A 472 -17.12 -5.55 -15.64
C PHE A 472 -18.09 -6.05 -16.73
N LEU A 473 -17.88 -7.26 -17.22
CA LEU A 473 -18.62 -7.82 -18.36
C LEU A 473 -19.98 -8.38 -17.94
N GLU A 474 -20.89 -8.49 -18.91
CA GLU A 474 -22.20 -9.12 -18.77
C GLU A 474 -22.23 -10.42 -19.58
N PRO A 475 -22.74 -11.56 -19.04
CA PRO A 475 -23.34 -11.70 -17.71
C PRO A 475 -22.32 -11.86 -16.56
N ALA A 476 -21.03 -12.10 -16.87
CA ALA A 476 -19.97 -12.19 -15.86
C ALA A 476 -18.58 -12.01 -16.49
N GLY A 477 -17.61 -11.59 -15.67
CA GLY A 477 -16.19 -11.49 -16.02
C GLY A 477 -15.65 -10.08 -15.82
N VAL A 478 -14.32 -9.96 -15.81
CA VAL A 478 -13.60 -8.69 -15.74
C VAL A 478 -12.62 -8.63 -16.89
N LYS A 479 -12.60 -7.49 -17.58
CA LYS A 479 -11.60 -7.17 -18.60
C LYS A 479 -10.83 -5.94 -18.12
N TRP A 480 -9.51 -5.98 -18.20
CA TRP A 480 -8.68 -4.81 -17.97
C TRP A 480 -7.94 -4.38 -19.24
N SER A 481 -7.57 -3.11 -19.31
CA SER A 481 -6.74 -2.56 -20.39
C SER A 481 -5.97 -1.32 -19.91
N TYR A 482 -4.84 -1.01 -20.54
CA TYR A 482 -4.17 0.28 -20.31
C TYR A 482 -5.05 1.43 -20.80
N PHE A 483 -5.31 2.38 -19.91
CA PHE A 483 -6.01 3.62 -20.22
C PHE A 483 -5.05 4.79 -20.40
N MET A 484 -3.99 4.86 -19.60
CA MET A 484 -2.97 5.91 -19.70
C MET A 484 -1.62 5.28 -19.43
N ARG A 485 -0.62 5.54 -20.29
CA ARG A 485 0.76 5.04 -20.14
C ARG A 485 1.72 5.94 -20.91
N ASN A 486 3.01 5.88 -20.57
CA ASN A 486 4.03 6.53 -21.38
C ASN A 486 4.16 5.84 -22.76
N VAL A 487 4.70 6.56 -23.75
CA VAL A 487 4.95 6.02 -25.12
C VAL A 487 5.76 4.73 -25.06
N ASP A 488 6.86 4.77 -24.30
CA ASP A 488 7.64 3.60 -23.92
C ASP A 488 7.26 3.20 -22.47
N PRO A 489 7.16 1.90 -22.15
CA PRO A 489 6.93 1.46 -20.77
C PRO A 489 8.04 1.94 -19.82
N GLY A 490 7.71 2.29 -18.58
CA GLY A 490 8.67 2.79 -17.58
C GLY A 490 8.43 4.26 -17.17
N PRO A 491 8.98 4.72 -16.03
CA PRO A 491 8.87 6.10 -15.60
C PRO A 491 9.54 7.08 -16.55
N GLY A 492 8.96 8.27 -16.65
CA GLY A 492 9.33 9.32 -17.60
C GLY A 492 10.81 9.70 -17.54
N ALA A 493 11.41 9.76 -16.36
CA ALA A 493 12.79 10.18 -16.18
C ALA A 493 13.81 9.16 -16.73
N TYR A 494 13.42 7.88 -16.83
CA TYR A 494 14.30 6.80 -17.33
C TYR A 494 14.16 6.55 -18.83
N GLN A 495 13.26 7.26 -19.49
CA GLN A 495 13.07 7.13 -20.93
C GLN A 495 14.28 7.69 -21.70
N LYS A 496 14.36 7.30 -22.98
CA LYS A 496 15.24 7.96 -23.95
C LYS A 496 14.97 9.47 -23.94
N PRO A 497 15.98 10.34 -24.16
CA PRO A 497 15.83 11.79 -24.04
C PRO A 497 14.61 12.37 -24.75
N GLU A 498 14.27 11.86 -25.94
CA GLU A 498 13.13 12.27 -26.75
C GLU A 498 11.75 11.87 -26.18
N ASN A 499 11.71 10.95 -25.22
CA ASN A 499 10.50 10.40 -24.60
C ASN A 499 10.33 10.77 -23.12
N ARG A 500 11.22 11.60 -22.57
CA ARG A 500 11.14 12.07 -21.17
C ARG A 500 10.07 13.14 -20.96
N GLY A 501 9.62 13.27 -19.72
CA GLY A 501 8.57 14.22 -19.32
C GLY A 501 7.16 13.63 -19.29
N GLY A 502 7.02 12.31 -19.47
CA GLY A 502 5.77 11.59 -19.20
C GLY A 502 5.54 11.37 -17.70
N MET A 503 4.71 10.38 -17.37
CA MET A 503 4.40 10.03 -15.98
C MET A 503 5.59 9.38 -15.27
N GLU A 504 5.73 9.59 -13.96
CA GLU A 504 6.77 8.96 -13.15
C GLU A 504 6.22 7.81 -12.29
N ARG A 505 5.23 8.08 -11.42
CA ARG A 505 4.63 7.13 -10.48
C ARG A 505 3.19 7.53 -10.17
N THR A 506 2.23 7.02 -10.94
CA THR A 506 0.81 7.32 -10.73
C THR A 506 0.30 6.68 -9.45
N ASN A 507 -0.15 7.48 -8.49
CA ASN A 507 -0.54 7.03 -7.15
C ASN A 507 -2.06 7.07 -6.92
N ASP A 508 -2.79 7.99 -7.56
CA ASP A 508 -4.24 8.09 -7.39
C ASP A 508 -4.95 8.62 -8.66
N VAL A 509 -6.25 8.35 -8.76
CA VAL A 509 -7.13 8.87 -9.80
C VAL A 509 -8.41 9.43 -9.19
N VAL A 510 -8.84 10.60 -9.63
CA VAL A 510 -10.09 11.23 -9.18
C VAL A 510 -10.82 11.91 -10.33
N PHE A 511 -12.15 11.99 -10.26
CA PHE A 511 -12.95 12.69 -11.27
C PHE A 511 -13.39 14.07 -10.77
N THR A 512 -13.45 15.03 -11.68
CA THR A 512 -14.09 16.32 -11.44
C THR A 512 -15.61 16.16 -11.30
N ASN A 513 -16.26 17.08 -10.59
CA ASN A 513 -17.71 17.04 -10.32
C ASN A 513 -18.58 17.00 -11.60
N ASP A 514 -18.08 17.56 -12.70
CA ASP A 514 -18.75 17.51 -14.00
C ASP A 514 -18.70 16.13 -14.67
N GLY A 515 -17.92 15.19 -14.12
CA GLY A 515 -17.75 13.83 -14.61
C GLY A 515 -17.04 13.73 -15.96
N LYS A 516 -16.44 14.82 -16.48
CA LYS A 516 -15.83 14.85 -17.82
C LYS A 516 -14.31 14.80 -17.82
N THR A 517 -13.72 15.00 -16.65
CA THR A 517 -12.28 15.05 -16.49
C THR A 517 -11.85 14.06 -15.41
N MET A 518 -10.86 13.23 -15.74
CA MET A 518 -10.07 12.49 -14.77
C MET A 518 -8.80 13.27 -14.46
N LEU A 519 -8.48 13.39 -13.18
CA LEU A 519 -7.20 13.85 -12.69
C LEU A 519 -6.41 12.62 -12.23
N VAL A 520 -5.14 12.56 -12.62
CA VAL A 520 -4.22 11.48 -12.23
C VAL A 520 -3.12 12.11 -11.38
N VAL A 521 -2.99 11.64 -10.16
CA VAL A 521 -1.97 12.07 -9.22
C VAL A 521 -0.70 11.28 -9.52
N ASP A 522 0.36 11.98 -9.90
CA ASP A 522 1.67 11.41 -10.18
C ASP A 522 2.66 11.91 -9.13
N TYR A 523 3.12 10.98 -8.29
CA TYR A 523 4.00 11.23 -7.15
C TYR A 523 5.33 11.89 -7.56
N GLY A 524 5.75 11.68 -8.82
CA GLY A 524 7.02 12.18 -9.32
C GLY A 524 8.13 11.13 -9.27
N GLU A 525 9.34 11.57 -9.62
CA GLU A 525 10.51 10.71 -9.75
C GLU A 525 11.01 10.30 -8.36
N LEU A 526 10.89 9.00 -8.08
CA LEU A 526 11.60 8.32 -7.01
C LEU A 526 12.66 7.43 -7.64
N TYR A 527 13.91 7.86 -7.49
CA TYR A 527 15.07 7.15 -7.98
C TYR A 527 15.48 6.04 -7.04
N ILE A 528 15.64 4.84 -7.60
CA ILE A 528 15.95 3.61 -6.85
C ILE A 528 17.28 3.05 -7.32
N ASP A 529 18.19 2.82 -6.37
CA ASP A 529 19.44 2.08 -6.56
C ASP A 529 19.76 1.27 -5.30
N TYR A 530 19.42 -0.02 -5.33
CA TYR A 530 19.65 -0.93 -4.20
C TYR A 530 21.12 -1.21 -3.90
N SER A 531 22.06 -0.77 -4.74
CA SER A 531 23.49 -0.82 -4.41
C SER A 531 23.91 0.26 -3.39
N MET A 532 23.06 1.26 -3.17
CA MET A 532 23.35 2.41 -2.33
C MET A 532 22.84 2.21 -0.88
N PRO A 533 23.55 2.74 0.14
CA PRO A 533 23.13 2.62 1.56
C PRO A 533 21.76 3.23 1.88
N SER A 534 21.40 4.33 1.20
CA SER A 534 20.04 4.86 1.15
C SER A 534 19.58 4.65 -0.29
N PRO A 535 18.84 3.58 -0.61
CA PRO A 535 18.59 3.17 -1.99
C PRO A 535 17.57 4.05 -2.70
N PHE A 536 16.90 4.94 -1.98
CA PHE A 536 15.87 5.82 -2.50
C PHE A 536 16.35 7.27 -2.52
N PHE A 537 16.01 7.96 -3.61
CA PHE A 537 16.17 9.40 -3.75
C PHE A 537 14.92 10.01 -4.41
N THR A 538 14.19 10.82 -3.65
CA THR A 538 13.03 11.55 -4.16
C THR A 538 13.48 12.84 -4.86
N THR A 539 13.17 12.99 -6.15
CA THR A 539 13.47 14.22 -6.89
C THR A 539 12.45 15.31 -6.54
N PRO A 540 12.88 16.45 -5.98
CA PRO A 540 11.98 17.56 -5.64
C PRO A 540 11.27 18.12 -6.88
N LYS A 541 10.04 18.61 -6.67
CA LYS A 541 9.24 19.30 -7.70
C LYS A 541 9.01 18.48 -8.98
N SER A 542 9.09 17.15 -8.89
CA SER A 542 8.85 16.24 -10.01
C SER A 542 7.41 15.74 -10.10
N GLY A 543 6.60 15.96 -9.07
CA GLY A 543 5.20 15.56 -9.05
C GLY A 543 4.31 16.39 -9.97
N VAL A 544 3.32 15.73 -10.55
CA VAL A 544 2.39 16.30 -11.54
C VAL A 544 0.97 15.83 -11.24
N ILE A 545 -0.01 16.71 -11.41
CA ILE A 545 -1.40 16.30 -11.58
C ILE A 545 -1.68 16.35 -13.08
N TRP A 546 -1.89 15.19 -13.68
CA TRP A 546 -2.27 15.08 -15.09
C TRP A 546 -3.77 15.21 -15.24
N LYS A 547 -4.22 15.84 -16.33
CA LYS A 547 -5.63 15.99 -16.68
C LYS A 547 -5.94 15.17 -17.93
N VAL A 548 -6.91 14.26 -17.83
CA VAL A 548 -7.45 13.53 -18.99
C VAL A 548 -8.89 13.95 -19.22
N THR A 549 -9.20 14.46 -20.42
CA THR A 549 -10.53 14.93 -20.79
C THR A 549 -11.12 14.07 -21.91
N TYR A 550 -12.39 13.70 -21.78
CA TYR A 550 -13.13 13.05 -22.86
C TYR A 550 -13.49 14.06 -23.96
N THR A 551 -13.11 13.79 -25.20
CA THR A 551 -13.32 14.68 -26.35
C THR A 551 -14.59 14.36 -27.15
N GLY A 552 -15.30 13.27 -26.81
CA GLY A 552 -16.54 12.87 -27.48
C GLY A 552 -16.37 12.19 -28.84
N GLN A 553 -15.15 11.82 -29.22
CA GLN A 553 -14.81 11.22 -30.52
C GLN A 553 -14.53 9.72 -30.49
#